data_AF-A0A0C9X0C1-F1
#
_entry.id   AF-A0A0C9X0C1-F1
#
_cell.length_a   1.000
_cell.length_b   1.000
_cell.length_c   1.000
_cell.angle_alpha   90.00
_cell.angle_beta   90.00
_cell.angle_gamma   90.00
#
_symmetry.space_group_name_H-M   'P 1'
#
loop_
_entity.id
_entity.type
_entity.pdbx_description
1 polymer ?
#
loop_
_entity_poly.entity_id
_entity_poly.type
_entity_poly.pdbx_seq_one_letter_code
_entity_poly.pdbx_strand_id
1 'polypeptide(L)'
;MYYGTLRRFCLHGCKRRVGRRGMPTSILDLPTELILEIIHSDDSTDATIAYLGMTCRRLHGICQVLVLQRQLPVLRALASDHRLLIYKNSASSIAMKEEEFNDVKEIFHGSFHKIEYVQTFTVKEIPSVYGLIFHANTVGHINIRLDFYLGSLAKKKSWYKSLASLIRVSSEKDMASLTIKGLPRDEELGYFETPSSPGKDYFSIFGLLKNRFFHHKTRSGGIGTQPIRQVGAPEIGSLPITDGTPRGLKSFEIHSPLAFHTELFPQTLRALNGGYLTKLSLRASMSDWSRILPLLSIPLLSEFNVSADCNLPFRDLSPFLLRHSSITHLDLYFIIPGLGPTMPPAGFLPRLEVIRGNPVCLSRLLSRQRDLFPNLHSVALTDPMHGAFQLGALGNILRSLADRKRGTIHLSIPFSDVTGLTEWFFKARLEPCSLDYVKKLEIIASMSLEMCDSFCSWVSGFPYVQELDLMQVVPEDSKIWIWRLEMLWDSCPELQSIRVGVKTYQRPVKAVK
;
A
#
# COMPACT_ATOMS: atom_id res chain seq x y z
N MET A 1 -13.01 -26.74 41.94
CA MET A 1 -14.24 -26.03 42.37
C MET A 1 -15.42 -26.67 41.65
N TYR A 2 -16.45 -27.06 42.43
CA TYR A 2 -17.55 -27.93 42.05
C TYR A 2 -18.34 -27.47 40.81
N TYR A 3 -18.49 -28.33 39.80
CA TYR A 3 -19.61 -28.26 38.85
C TYR A 3 -20.69 -29.24 39.30
N GLY A 4 -21.83 -28.68 39.70
CA GLY A 4 -23.01 -29.40 40.13
C GLY A 4 -23.81 -29.93 38.93
N THR A 5 -24.21 -31.18 39.08
CA THR A 5 -25.30 -31.96 38.46
C THR A 5 -26.24 -31.22 37.51
N LEU A 6 -26.20 -31.59 36.22
CA LEU A 6 -27.25 -31.30 35.23
C LEU A 6 -28.61 -31.86 35.68
N ARG A 7 -29.60 -30.98 35.86
CA ARG A 7 -31.02 -31.36 35.93
C ARG A 7 -31.62 -31.39 34.52
N ARG A 8 -32.11 -32.55 34.09
CA ARG A 8 -33.05 -32.69 32.96
C ARG A 8 -34.32 -31.90 33.27
N PHE A 9 -34.62 -30.86 32.50
CA PHE A 9 -35.94 -30.26 32.45
C PHE A 9 -36.84 -31.08 31.51
N CYS A 10 -37.73 -31.88 32.10
CA CYS A 10 -38.90 -32.40 31.39
C CYS A 10 -39.96 -31.28 31.32
N LEU A 11 -40.29 -30.83 30.11
CA LEU A 11 -41.46 -30.00 29.84
C LEU A 11 -42.73 -30.83 30.03
N HIS A 12 -43.26 -30.90 31.25
CA HIS A 12 -44.57 -31.47 31.53
C HIS A 12 -45.62 -30.38 31.78
N GLY A 13 -46.57 -30.29 30.84
CA GLY A 13 -48.00 -30.18 31.14
C GLY A 13 -48.55 -28.85 31.63
N CYS A 14 -48.61 -27.83 30.77
CA CYS A 14 -49.56 -26.72 30.95
C CYS A 14 -50.80 -26.95 30.07
N LYS A 15 -51.83 -27.56 30.65
CA LYS A 15 -53.13 -27.80 30.01
C LYS A 15 -54.06 -26.63 30.33
N ARG A 16 -54.10 -25.59 29.48
CA ARG A 16 -55.18 -24.56 29.51
C ARG A 16 -55.57 -24.06 28.12
N ARG A 17 -56.86 -24.31 27.83
CA ARG A 17 -57.84 -23.54 27.05
C ARG A 17 -57.43 -22.98 25.68
N VAL A 18 -58.00 -23.65 24.67
CA VAL A 18 -58.29 -23.19 23.31
C VAL A 18 -58.91 -21.79 23.34
N GLY A 19 -58.38 -20.86 22.53
CA GLY A 19 -59.05 -19.59 22.29
C GLY A 19 -58.23 -18.37 21.83
N ARG A 20 -56.96 -18.50 21.47
CA ARG A 20 -56.25 -17.48 20.66
C ARG A 20 -55.36 -18.22 19.68
N ARG A 21 -55.39 -17.84 18.39
CA ARG A 21 -54.39 -18.30 17.41
C ARG A 21 -53.03 -17.92 17.97
N GLY A 22 -52.35 -18.85 18.63
CA GLY A 22 -51.03 -18.65 19.18
C GLY A 22 -50.12 -18.30 18.01
N MET A 23 -49.58 -17.08 18.01
CA MET A 23 -48.48 -16.80 17.11
C MET A 23 -47.38 -17.83 17.40
N PRO A 24 -46.76 -18.42 16.36
CA PRO A 24 -45.61 -19.29 16.58
C PRO A 24 -44.59 -18.50 17.39
N THR A 25 -44.28 -18.98 18.60
CA THR A 25 -43.23 -18.41 19.44
C THR A 25 -41.94 -18.45 18.64
N SER A 26 -41.46 -17.28 18.23
CA SER A 26 -40.24 -17.18 17.45
C SER A 26 -39.04 -17.41 18.36
N ILE A 27 -37.95 -17.94 17.81
CA ILE A 27 -36.66 -17.98 18.52
C ILE A 27 -36.23 -16.58 18.98
N LEU A 28 -36.70 -15.53 18.30
CA LEU A 28 -36.46 -14.14 18.62
C LEU A 28 -37.17 -13.66 19.89
N ASP A 29 -38.15 -14.42 20.39
CA ASP A 29 -38.90 -14.10 21.61
C ASP A 29 -38.31 -14.77 22.85
N LEU A 30 -37.31 -15.65 22.67
CA LEU A 30 -36.64 -16.30 23.79
C LEU A 30 -35.88 -15.25 24.64
N PRO A 31 -35.89 -15.39 25.97
CA PRO A 31 -34.94 -14.70 26.86
C PRO A 31 -33.49 -14.92 26.44
N THR A 32 -32.64 -13.93 26.69
CA THR A 32 -31.22 -13.97 26.28
C THR A 32 -30.51 -15.17 26.91
N GLU A 33 -30.90 -15.55 28.12
CA GLU A 33 -30.36 -16.67 28.89
C GLU A 33 -30.59 -18.01 28.16
N LEU A 34 -31.79 -18.23 27.62
CA LEU A 34 -32.11 -19.45 26.86
C LEU A 34 -31.40 -19.47 25.50
N ILE A 35 -31.25 -18.31 24.85
CA ILE A 35 -30.46 -18.20 23.62
C ILE A 35 -28.99 -18.54 23.92
N LEU A 36 -28.43 -18.03 25.01
CA LEU A 36 -27.09 -18.37 25.45
C LEU A 36 -26.97 -19.87 25.76
N GLU A 37 -27.93 -20.48 26.45
CA GLU A 37 -27.92 -21.91 26.75
C GLU A 37 -27.91 -22.76 25.46
N ILE A 38 -28.73 -22.40 24.46
CA ILE A 38 -28.73 -23.04 23.13
C ILE A 38 -27.34 -22.92 22.47
N ILE A 39 -26.72 -21.74 22.53
CA ILE A 39 -25.40 -21.47 21.94
C ILE A 39 -24.26 -22.19 22.70
N HIS A 40 -24.40 -22.36 24.01
CA HIS A 40 -23.40 -23.05 24.84
C HIS A 40 -23.55 -24.58 24.83
N SER A 41 -24.53 -25.12 24.10
CA SER A 41 -24.58 -26.56 23.85
C SER A 41 -23.26 -27.06 23.23
N ASP A 42 -22.80 -28.24 23.67
CA ASP A 42 -21.51 -28.82 23.26
C ASP A 42 -21.38 -29.02 21.73
N ASP A 43 -22.52 -29.05 21.02
CA ASP A 43 -22.58 -29.23 19.56
C ASP A 43 -22.38 -27.91 18.77
N SER A 44 -22.33 -26.76 19.44
CA SER A 44 -22.32 -25.45 18.78
C SER A 44 -20.92 -25.02 18.32
N THR A 45 -20.64 -25.24 17.03
CA THR A 45 -19.44 -24.73 16.35
C THR A 45 -19.48 -23.21 16.16
N ASP A 46 -18.33 -22.55 16.06
CA ASP A 46 -18.25 -21.11 15.80
C ASP A 46 -18.97 -20.70 14.50
N ALA A 47 -18.99 -21.59 13.51
CA ALA A 47 -19.76 -21.40 12.29
C ALA A 47 -21.27 -21.34 12.58
N THR A 48 -21.79 -22.29 13.38
CA THR A 48 -23.20 -22.32 13.80
C THR A 48 -23.59 -21.03 14.52
N ILE A 49 -22.73 -20.56 15.43
CA ILE A 49 -22.94 -19.33 16.20
C ILE A 49 -22.95 -18.10 15.27
N ALA A 50 -22.01 -18.04 14.33
CA ALA A 50 -21.95 -16.97 13.33
C ALA A 50 -23.21 -16.96 12.44
N TYR A 51 -23.66 -18.13 11.96
CA TYR A 51 -24.89 -18.24 11.17
C TYR A 51 -26.11 -17.78 11.97
N LEU A 52 -26.22 -18.17 13.24
CA LEU A 52 -27.29 -17.70 14.12
C LEU A 52 -27.23 -16.18 14.28
N GLY A 53 -26.04 -15.62 14.49
CA GLY A 53 -25.82 -14.18 14.58
C GLY A 53 -26.18 -13.41 13.31
N MET A 54 -26.15 -14.03 12.14
CA MET A 54 -26.55 -13.40 10.87
C MET A 54 -28.08 -13.34 10.67
N THR A 55 -28.88 -14.04 11.48
CA THR A 55 -30.34 -14.08 11.28
C THR A 55 -31.05 -12.80 11.66
N CYS A 56 -30.61 -12.10 12.72
CA CYS A 56 -31.17 -10.81 13.13
C CYS A 56 -30.19 -10.00 13.97
N ARG A 57 -30.47 -8.70 14.13
CA ARG A 57 -29.61 -7.77 14.91
C ARG A 57 -29.46 -8.15 16.39
N ARG A 58 -30.53 -8.67 17.02
CA ARG A 58 -30.50 -9.10 18.44
C ARG A 58 -29.53 -10.28 18.61
N LEU A 59 -29.69 -11.31 17.79
CA LEU A 59 -28.83 -12.50 17.81
C LEU A 59 -27.40 -12.14 17.39
N HIS A 60 -27.22 -11.20 16.45
CA HIS A 60 -25.90 -10.68 16.11
C HIS A 60 -25.17 -10.15 17.35
N GLY A 61 -25.82 -9.27 18.13
CA GLY A 61 -25.21 -8.70 19.33
C GLY A 61 -24.85 -9.76 20.39
N ILE A 62 -25.70 -10.78 20.57
CA ILE A 62 -25.45 -11.88 21.52
C ILE A 62 -24.31 -12.77 21.02
N CYS A 63 -24.42 -13.29 19.79
CA CYS A 63 -23.46 -14.21 19.19
C CYS A 63 -22.10 -13.56 18.99
N GLN A 64 -22.03 -12.27 18.64
CA GLN A 64 -20.79 -11.55 18.44
C GLN A 64 -19.93 -11.62 19.71
N VAL A 65 -20.47 -11.29 20.88
CA VAL A 65 -19.70 -11.31 22.13
C VAL A 65 -19.11 -12.71 22.39
N LEU A 66 -19.89 -13.77 22.15
CA LEU A 66 -19.44 -15.14 22.34
C LEU A 66 -18.36 -15.57 21.35
N VAL A 67 -18.51 -15.24 20.06
CA VAL A 67 -17.49 -15.53 19.04
C VAL A 67 -16.18 -14.83 19.41
N LEU A 68 -16.25 -13.56 19.81
CA LEU A 68 -15.07 -12.79 20.18
C LEU A 68 -14.42 -13.31 21.47
N GLN A 69 -15.21 -13.73 22.46
CA GLN A 69 -14.72 -14.41 23.67
C GLN A 69 -13.98 -15.71 23.33
N ARG A 70 -14.48 -16.52 22.38
CA ARG A 70 -13.82 -17.75 21.92
C ARG A 70 -12.54 -17.49 21.12
N GLN A 71 -12.47 -16.36 20.41
CA GLN A 71 -11.28 -15.96 19.65
C GLN A 71 -10.17 -15.40 20.54
N LEU A 72 -10.52 -14.87 21.72
CA LEU A 72 -9.58 -14.19 22.61
C LEU A 72 -8.40 -15.06 23.06
N PRO A 73 -8.57 -16.33 23.49
CA PRO A 73 -7.43 -17.20 23.83
C PRO A 73 -6.47 -17.42 22.66
N VAL A 74 -6.98 -17.47 21.42
CA VAL A 74 -6.13 -17.61 20.22
C VAL A 74 -5.34 -16.33 19.98
N LEU A 75 -5.97 -15.15 20.14
CA LEU A 75 -5.27 -13.87 20.01
C LEU A 75 -4.21 -13.69 21.09
N ARG A 76 -4.49 -14.10 22.33
CA ARG A 76 -3.51 -14.11 23.43
C ARG A 76 -2.31 -14.96 23.09
N ALA A 77 -2.54 -16.24 22.74
CA ALA A 77 -1.45 -17.13 22.34
C ALA A 77 -0.61 -16.55 21.19
N LEU A 78 -1.26 -15.97 20.16
CA LEU A 78 -0.55 -15.31 19.06
C LEU A 78 0.27 -14.09 19.51
N ALA A 79 -0.23 -13.32 20.46
CA ALA A 79 0.48 -12.16 21.01
C ALA A 79 1.67 -12.60 21.89
N SER A 80 1.48 -13.60 22.75
CA SER A 80 2.52 -14.20 23.60
C SER A 80 3.66 -14.80 22.79
N ASP A 81 3.34 -15.43 21.65
CA ASP A 81 4.32 -15.98 20.71
C ASP A 81 4.96 -14.91 19.79
N HIS A 82 4.62 -13.62 19.97
CA HIS A 82 5.04 -12.51 19.09
C HIS A 82 4.67 -12.69 17.61
N ARG A 83 3.63 -13.49 17.33
CA ARG A 83 3.11 -13.74 15.98
C ARG A 83 2.07 -12.70 15.57
N LEU A 84 1.39 -12.10 16.54
CA LEU A 84 0.47 -10.99 16.36
C LEU A 84 0.93 -9.79 17.19
N LEU A 85 1.22 -8.67 16.53
CA LEU A 85 1.64 -7.42 17.14
C LEU A 85 0.57 -6.36 16.89
N ILE A 86 -0.01 -5.82 17.97
CA ILE A 86 -1.03 -4.77 17.90
C ILE A 86 -0.48 -3.49 18.52
N TYR A 87 -0.56 -2.39 17.79
CA TYR A 87 -0.09 -1.07 18.23
C TYR A 87 -1.29 -0.13 18.31
N LYS A 88 -1.58 0.38 19.51
CA LYS A 88 -2.66 1.35 19.74
C LYS A 88 -2.33 2.73 19.16
N ASN A 89 -1.08 3.19 19.34
CA ASN A 89 -0.65 4.55 18.96
C ASN A 89 0.46 4.51 17.90
N SER A 90 0.54 5.56 17.07
CA SER A 90 1.61 5.71 16.05
C SER A 90 2.99 5.98 16.64
N ALA A 91 3.04 6.62 17.81
CA ALA A 91 4.28 6.94 18.50
C ALA A 91 4.85 5.76 19.31
N SER A 92 4.02 4.75 19.64
CA SER A 92 4.47 3.61 20.42
C SER A 92 5.06 2.55 19.50
N SER A 93 6.35 2.28 19.63
CA SER A 93 7.01 1.07 19.10
C SER A 93 6.69 -0.18 19.91
N ILE A 94 5.94 -0.04 21.01
CA ILE A 94 5.58 -1.11 21.93
C ILE A 94 4.26 -1.73 21.47
N ALA A 95 4.30 -3.02 21.13
CA ALA A 95 3.11 -3.81 20.88
C ALA A 95 2.38 -4.11 22.19
N MET A 96 1.06 -4.26 22.13
CA MET A 96 0.24 -4.67 23.27
C MET A 96 0.75 -6.00 23.83
N LYS A 97 0.87 -6.08 25.15
CA LYS A 97 1.24 -7.31 25.85
C LYS A 97 0.03 -8.21 26.06
N GLU A 98 0.26 -9.49 26.35
CA GLU A 98 -0.81 -10.47 26.60
C GLU A 98 -1.78 -10.00 27.70
N GLU A 99 -1.30 -9.33 28.74
CA GLU A 99 -2.14 -8.87 29.85
C GLU A 99 -3.10 -7.75 29.45
N GLU A 100 -2.86 -7.07 28.33
CA GLU A 100 -3.78 -6.09 27.77
C GLU A 100 -4.94 -6.73 27.00
N PHE A 101 -4.89 -8.05 26.78
CA PHE A 101 -5.96 -8.79 26.12
C PHE A 101 -7.03 -9.30 27.10
N ASN A 102 -7.35 -8.53 28.15
CA ASN A 102 -8.29 -8.97 29.19
C ASN A 102 -9.75 -8.63 28.92
N ASP A 103 -10.04 -7.58 28.15
CA ASP A 103 -11.40 -7.19 27.81
C ASP A 103 -11.70 -7.31 26.31
N VAL A 104 -12.68 -8.16 25.98
CA VAL A 104 -13.20 -8.34 24.63
C VAL A 104 -13.68 -7.02 24.05
N LYS A 105 -14.32 -6.15 24.84
CA LYS A 105 -14.81 -4.86 24.35
C LYS A 105 -13.66 -3.95 23.97
N GLU A 106 -12.64 -3.85 24.81
CA GLU A 106 -11.47 -3.00 24.57
C GLU A 106 -10.73 -3.42 23.29
N ILE A 107 -10.58 -4.72 23.06
CA ILE A 107 -9.83 -5.23 21.92
C ILE A 107 -10.66 -5.14 20.64
N PHE A 108 -11.87 -5.68 20.63
CA PHE A 108 -12.63 -5.80 19.38
C PHE A 108 -13.37 -4.52 19.02
N HIS A 109 -13.52 -3.54 19.91
CA HIS A 109 -14.03 -2.21 19.56
C HIS A 109 -12.95 -1.14 19.77
N GLY A 110 -11.68 -1.56 19.81
CA GLY A 110 -10.54 -0.66 19.89
C GLY A 110 -10.27 0.04 18.57
N SER A 111 -9.52 1.13 18.65
CA SER A 111 -8.88 1.79 17.52
C SER A 111 -7.39 1.47 17.56
N PHE A 112 -6.87 0.96 16.45
CA PHE A 112 -5.49 0.54 16.35
C PHE A 112 -4.75 1.34 15.29
N HIS A 113 -3.53 1.77 15.61
CA HIS A 113 -2.64 2.35 14.62
C HIS A 113 -2.17 1.27 13.65
N LYS A 114 -1.73 0.11 14.16
CA LYS A 114 -1.15 -0.95 13.33
C LYS A 114 -1.47 -2.33 13.91
N ILE A 115 -1.82 -3.28 13.04
CA ILE A 115 -1.91 -4.71 13.34
C ILE A 115 -0.92 -5.41 12.41
N GLU A 116 0.00 -6.18 12.96
CA GLU A 116 1.01 -6.92 12.20
C GLU A 116 0.99 -8.39 12.56
N TYR A 117 0.88 -9.23 11.55
CA TYR A 117 0.96 -10.68 11.66
C TYR A 117 2.29 -11.15 11.04
N VAL A 118 3.18 -11.72 11.86
CA VAL A 118 4.61 -11.87 11.52
C VAL A 118 4.96 -13.26 10.97
N GLN A 119 4.16 -14.29 11.24
CA GLN A 119 4.49 -15.69 10.90
C GLN A 119 3.46 -16.36 9.98
N THR A 120 3.61 -17.64 9.66
CA THR A 120 2.61 -18.41 8.91
C THR A 120 1.27 -18.44 9.64
N PHE A 121 0.18 -18.29 8.90
CA PHE A 121 -1.15 -18.60 9.42
C PHE A 121 -1.34 -20.09 9.56
N THR A 122 -1.81 -20.53 10.72
CA THR A 122 -2.63 -21.73 10.74
C THR A 122 -4.05 -21.36 10.33
N VAL A 123 -4.74 -22.25 9.61
CA VAL A 123 -6.13 -22.04 9.17
C VAL A 123 -7.06 -21.75 10.37
N LYS A 124 -6.68 -22.17 11.58
CA LYS A 124 -7.43 -21.94 12.82
C LYS A 124 -7.25 -20.52 13.38
N GLU A 125 -6.15 -19.84 13.07
CA GLU A 125 -5.83 -18.50 13.59
C GLU A 125 -6.48 -17.38 12.75
N ILE A 126 -6.66 -17.61 11.45
CA ILE A 126 -7.19 -16.59 10.53
C ILE A 126 -8.57 -16.07 10.95
N PRO A 127 -9.54 -16.90 11.37
CA PRO A 127 -10.83 -16.40 11.85
C PRO A 127 -10.72 -15.44 13.03
N SER A 128 -9.78 -15.66 13.95
CA SER A 128 -9.54 -14.78 15.11
C SER A 128 -8.96 -13.43 14.68
N VAL A 129 -7.96 -13.42 13.80
CA VAL A 129 -7.38 -12.18 13.25
C VAL A 129 -8.38 -11.43 12.38
N TYR A 130 -9.17 -12.16 11.59
CA TYR A 130 -10.29 -11.61 10.83
C TYR A 130 -11.31 -10.94 11.77
N GLY A 131 -11.70 -11.61 12.86
CA GLY A 131 -12.64 -11.06 13.84
C GLY A 131 -12.11 -9.79 14.48
N LEU A 132 -10.82 -9.79 14.86
CA LEU A 132 -10.15 -8.61 15.40
C LEU A 132 -10.23 -7.43 14.43
N ILE A 133 -9.80 -7.63 13.18
CA ILE A 133 -9.81 -6.56 12.17
C ILE A 133 -11.25 -6.15 11.86
N PHE A 134 -12.18 -7.09 11.68
CA PHE A 134 -13.57 -6.81 11.32
C PHE A 134 -14.27 -5.96 12.37
N HIS A 135 -14.04 -6.24 13.66
CA HIS A 135 -14.75 -5.54 14.71
C HIS A 135 -14.08 -4.25 15.15
N ALA A 136 -12.76 -4.12 15.01
CA ALA A 136 -12.03 -2.90 15.37
C ALA A 136 -12.69 -1.64 14.80
N ASN A 137 -12.79 -0.57 15.60
CA ASN A 137 -13.40 0.68 15.17
C ASN A 137 -12.64 1.27 13.96
N THR A 138 -11.32 1.33 14.09
CA THR A 138 -10.40 1.80 13.04
C THR A 138 -9.10 1.02 13.09
N VAL A 139 -8.50 0.74 11.93
CA VAL A 139 -7.15 0.17 11.84
C VAL A 139 -6.34 0.96 10.82
N GLY A 140 -5.31 1.66 11.27
CA GLY A 140 -4.49 2.51 10.38
C GLY A 140 -3.64 1.70 9.40
N HIS A 141 -3.03 0.62 9.86
CA HIS A 141 -2.17 -0.23 9.04
C HIS A 141 -2.34 -1.72 9.38
N ILE A 142 -2.49 -2.56 8.37
CA ILE A 142 -2.59 -4.01 8.48
C ILE A 142 -1.42 -4.61 7.72
N ASN A 143 -0.48 -5.25 8.41
CA ASN A 143 0.64 -5.96 7.80
C ASN A 143 0.44 -7.47 7.95
N ILE A 144 0.38 -8.19 6.84
CA ILE A 144 0.23 -9.63 6.79
C ILE A 144 1.49 -10.21 6.18
N ARG A 145 2.30 -10.92 6.96
CA ARG A 145 3.45 -11.68 6.46
C ARG A 145 3.05 -13.14 6.22
N LEU A 146 3.26 -13.62 4.99
CA LEU A 146 2.94 -14.97 4.52
C LEU A 146 4.24 -15.76 4.33
N ASP A 147 5.11 -15.72 5.33
CA ASP A 147 6.47 -16.25 5.24
C ASP A 147 6.52 -17.79 5.47
N PHE A 148 7.26 -18.51 4.62
CA PHE A 148 7.97 -19.80 4.84
C PHE A 148 7.29 -21.18 4.98
N TYR A 149 5.98 -21.40 4.89
CA TYR A 149 5.46 -22.81 4.91
C TYR A 149 4.25 -23.09 4.00
N LEU A 150 4.28 -22.56 2.78
CA LEU A 150 3.30 -22.90 1.74
C LEU A 150 3.24 -24.41 1.46
N GLY A 151 4.33 -25.17 1.54
CA GLY A 151 4.27 -26.63 1.33
C GLY A 151 3.30 -27.36 2.28
N SER A 152 3.10 -26.83 3.50
CA SER A 152 2.13 -27.37 4.46
C SER A 152 0.71 -26.81 4.26
N LEU A 153 0.59 -25.54 3.87
CA LEU A 153 -0.67 -24.84 3.64
C LEU A 153 -1.30 -25.21 2.30
N ALA A 154 -0.51 -25.39 1.25
CA ALA A 154 -0.93 -25.84 -0.08
C ALA A 154 -1.61 -27.20 -0.01
N LYS A 155 -1.17 -28.09 0.90
CA LYS A 155 -1.86 -29.36 1.18
C LYS A 155 -3.27 -29.17 1.76
N LYS A 156 -3.55 -28.02 2.39
CA LYS A 156 -4.89 -27.69 2.91
C LYS A 156 -5.69 -26.95 1.85
N LYS A 157 -6.61 -27.64 1.16
CA LYS A 157 -7.48 -27.13 0.09
C LYS A 157 -8.31 -25.85 0.39
N SER A 158 -8.23 -25.22 1.57
CA SER A 158 -9.09 -24.09 1.98
C SER A 158 -8.36 -22.87 2.52
N TRP A 159 -7.01 -22.85 2.56
CA TRP A 159 -6.26 -21.73 3.14
C TRP A 159 -6.58 -20.39 2.46
N TYR A 160 -6.76 -20.41 1.13
CA TYR A 160 -7.07 -19.23 0.34
C TYR A 160 -8.41 -18.58 0.74
N LYS A 161 -9.43 -19.35 1.17
CA LYS A 161 -10.73 -18.78 1.57
C LYS A 161 -10.59 -17.86 2.77
N SER A 162 -9.71 -18.25 3.68
CA SER A 162 -9.44 -17.52 4.91
C SER A 162 -8.65 -16.24 4.60
N LEU A 163 -7.60 -16.34 3.77
CA LEU A 163 -6.84 -15.16 3.33
C LEU A 163 -7.68 -14.22 2.45
N ALA A 164 -8.51 -14.74 1.55
CA ALA A 164 -9.47 -13.97 0.75
C ALA A 164 -10.41 -13.14 1.66
N SER A 165 -10.92 -13.77 2.73
CA SER A 165 -11.77 -13.10 3.70
C SER A 165 -11.00 -12.00 4.44
N LEU A 166 -9.74 -12.25 4.78
CA LEU A 166 -8.85 -11.29 5.43
C LEU A 166 -8.53 -10.09 4.54
N ILE A 167 -8.21 -10.30 3.26
CA ILE A 167 -7.99 -9.24 2.27
C ILE A 167 -9.26 -8.41 2.11
N ARG A 168 -10.42 -9.07 1.96
CA ARG A 168 -11.71 -8.40 1.83
C ARG A 168 -11.98 -7.49 3.02
N VAL A 169 -11.94 -8.02 4.25
CA VAL A 169 -12.24 -7.20 5.44
C VAL A 169 -11.23 -6.07 5.61
N SER A 170 -9.95 -6.33 5.35
CA SER A 170 -8.91 -5.31 5.46
C SER A 170 -9.14 -4.19 4.44
N SER A 171 -9.60 -4.50 3.23
CA SER A 171 -9.90 -3.52 2.18
C SER A 171 -11.16 -2.70 2.43
N GLU A 172 -12.12 -3.27 3.17
CA GLU A 172 -13.38 -2.62 3.55
C GLU A 172 -13.23 -1.76 4.82
N LYS A 173 -12.12 -1.92 5.56
CA LYS A 173 -11.84 -1.11 6.74
C LYS A 173 -11.42 0.30 6.36
N ASP A 174 -11.99 1.24 7.10
CA ASP A 174 -11.80 2.66 6.87
C ASP A 174 -10.35 3.07 7.14
N MET A 175 -9.75 3.79 6.20
CA MET A 175 -8.42 4.40 6.31
C MET A 175 -7.24 3.42 6.46
N ALA A 176 -7.44 2.13 6.21
CA ALA A 176 -6.38 1.16 6.33
C ALA A 176 -5.35 1.29 5.20
N SER A 177 -4.08 1.17 5.55
CA SER A 177 -3.02 0.70 4.66
C SER A 177 -2.89 -0.80 4.81
N LEU A 178 -2.90 -1.56 3.73
CA LEU A 178 -2.76 -3.01 3.74
C LEU A 178 -1.43 -3.40 3.09
N THR A 179 -0.61 -4.13 3.81
CA THR A 179 0.63 -4.70 3.28
C THR A 179 0.55 -6.23 3.37
N ILE A 180 0.78 -6.92 2.26
CA ILE A 180 0.86 -8.38 2.20
C ILE A 180 2.27 -8.74 1.75
N LYS A 181 3.08 -9.36 2.61
CA LYS A 181 4.44 -9.80 2.30
C LYS A 181 4.51 -11.31 2.24
N GLY A 182 5.48 -11.85 1.50
CA GLY A 182 5.83 -13.27 1.56
C GLY A 182 6.31 -13.77 0.21
N LEU A 183 7.52 -14.31 0.17
CA LEU A 183 8.06 -14.97 -1.00
C LEU A 183 7.73 -16.46 -0.93
N PRO A 184 7.10 -17.04 -1.96
CA PRO A 184 7.11 -18.48 -2.08
C PRO A 184 8.52 -18.96 -2.40
N ARG A 185 8.89 -20.16 -1.93
CA ARG A 185 10.13 -20.80 -2.38
C ARG A 185 9.95 -21.24 -3.84
N ASP A 186 10.93 -20.93 -4.67
CA ASP A 186 10.93 -21.09 -6.14
C ASP A 186 10.66 -22.52 -6.63
N GLU A 187 10.80 -23.52 -5.77
CA GLU A 187 10.80 -24.93 -6.18
C GLU A 187 9.42 -25.63 -6.18
N GLU A 188 8.38 -25.06 -5.53
CA GLU A 188 7.11 -25.80 -5.30
C GLU A 188 5.84 -25.16 -5.88
N LEU A 189 5.89 -23.90 -6.33
CA LEU A 189 4.76 -23.32 -7.05
C LEU A 189 4.88 -23.71 -8.52
N GLY A 190 4.30 -24.86 -8.86
CA GLY A 190 3.99 -25.18 -10.26
C GLY A 190 3.44 -23.93 -10.94
N TYR A 191 3.90 -23.66 -12.17
CA TYR A 191 3.58 -22.45 -12.94
C TYR A 191 2.19 -21.94 -12.60
N PHE A 192 2.11 -20.74 -12.04
CA PHE A 192 0.84 -20.10 -11.78
C PHE A 192 0.02 -20.13 -13.06
N GLU A 193 -0.94 -21.04 -13.16
CA GLU A 193 -1.89 -21.03 -14.24
C GLU A 193 -2.80 -19.83 -13.98
N THR A 194 -2.40 -18.65 -14.50
CA THR A 194 -3.39 -17.59 -14.62
C THR A 194 -4.56 -18.17 -15.42
N PRO A 195 -5.80 -17.91 -14.99
CA PRO A 195 -6.97 -18.40 -15.68
C PRO A 195 -6.84 -18.05 -17.17
N SER A 196 -6.80 -19.09 -18.01
CA SER A 196 -6.45 -19.01 -19.43
C SER A 196 -7.40 -18.12 -20.25
N SER A 197 -8.56 -17.78 -19.68
CA SER A 197 -9.34 -16.62 -20.08
C SER A 197 -9.90 -15.91 -18.83
N PRO A 198 -10.05 -14.58 -18.85
CA PRO A 198 -10.95 -13.90 -17.94
C PRO A 198 -12.36 -14.39 -18.28
N GLY A 199 -12.79 -15.48 -17.64
CA GLY A 199 -14.13 -16.02 -17.83
C GLY A 199 -15.16 -14.91 -17.69
N LYS A 200 -16.29 -15.04 -18.40
CA LYS A 200 -17.42 -14.08 -18.34
C LYS A 200 -17.80 -13.70 -16.89
N ASP A 201 -17.51 -14.58 -15.94
CA ASP A 201 -17.72 -14.40 -14.51
C ASP A 201 -16.90 -13.26 -13.87
N TYR A 202 -15.68 -12.97 -14.34
CA TYR A 202 -14.91 -11.85 -13.79
C TYR A 202 -15.54 -10.52 -14.17
N PHE A 203 -15.98 -10.38 -15.42
CA PHE A 203 -16.67 -9.18 -15.90
C PHE A 203 -18.02 -8.96 -15.23
N SER A 204 -18.69 -10.02 -14.77
CA SER A 204 -19.94 -9.88 -14.00
C SER A 204 -19.70 -9.24 -12.61
N ILE A 205 -18.55 -9.52 -11.97
CA ILE A 205 -18.12 -8.85 -10.74
C ILE A 205 -17.89 -7.35 -11.00
N PHE A 206 -17.29 -6.99 -12.14
CA PHE A 206 -17.12 -5.59 -12.55
C PHE A 206 -18.45 -4.88 -12.81
N GLY A 207 -19.44 -5.57 -13.40
CA GLY A 207 -20.79 -5.04 -13.58
C GLY A 207 -21.45 -4.66 -12.24
N LEU A 208 -21.27 -5.50 -11.21
CA LEU A 208 -21.77 -5.24 -9.84
C LEU A 208 -21.02 -4.10 -9.14
N LEU A 209 -19.71 -3.96 -9.36
CA LEU A 209 -18.90 -2.88 -8.78
C LEU A 209 -19.25 -1.52 -9.38
N LYS A 210 -19.42 -1.44 -10.71
CA LYS A 210 -19.80 -0.21 -11.40
C LYS A 210 -21.13 0.35 -10.85
N ASN A 211 -22.07 -0.53 -10.52
CA ASN A 211 -23.38 -0.15 -9.98
C ASN A 211 -23.36 0.27 -8.49
N ARG A 212 -22.34 -0.08 -7.71
CA ARG A 212 -22.23 0.36 -6.30
C ARG A 212 -21.45 1.67 -6.13
N PHE A 213 -20.37 1.86 -6.87
CA PHE A 213 -19.47 3.00 -6.66
C PHE A 213 -19.87 4.26 -7.45
N PHE A 214 -20.51 4.11 -8.61
CA PHE A 214 -20.96 5.26 -9.42
C PHE A 214 -22.44 5.63 -9.19
N HIS A 215 -23.09 5.03 -8.19
CA HIS A 215 -24.47 5.35 -7.79
C HIS A 215 -24.59 6.21 -6.52
N HIS A 216 -23.62 7.11 -6.28
CA HIS A 216 -24.01 8.38 -5.72
C HIS A 216 -24.81 9.13 -6.79
N LYS A 217 -26.12 8.91 -6.80
CA LYS A 217 -27.06 9.66 -7.64
C LYS A 217 -26.88 11.15 -7.34
N THR A 218 -26.07 11.86 -8.12
CA THR A 218 -26.41 13.23 -8.49
C THR A 218 -27.77 13.12 -9.15
N ARG A 219 -28.81 13.53 -8.43
CA ARG A 219 -30.18 13.61 -8.92
C ARG A 219 -30.20 14.61 -10.07
N SER A 220 -29.84 14.15 -11.27
CA SER A 220 -30.00 14.89 -12.50
C SER A 220 -31.51 14.99 -12.74
N GLY A 221 -32.06 16.16 -12.42
CA GLY A 221 -33.45 16.50 -12.69
C GLY A 221 -33.65 16.59 -14.19
N GLY A 222 -34.29 15.56 -14.76
CA GLY A 222 -34.85 15.64 -16.09
C GLY A 222 -35.92 16.73 -16.14
N ILE A 223 -35.77 17.62 -17.11
CA ILE A 223 -36.69 18.70 -17.44
C ILE A 223 -38.02 18.07 -17.87
N GLY A 224 -39.05 18.30 -17.06
CA GLY A 224 -40.44 17.98 -17.34
C GLY A 224 -41.32 19.14 -16.88
N THR A 225 -42.10 19.68 -17.80
CA THR A 225 -42.92 20.89 -17.71
C THR A 225 -44.01 20.83 -16.63
N GLN A 226 -44.31 22.03 -16.11
CA GLN A 226 -45.28 22.46 -15.08
C GLN A 226 -46.75 22.00 -15.29
N PRO A 227 -47.66 22.02 -14.28
CA PRO A 227 -48.13 23.29 -13.66
C PRO A 227 -48.46 23.31 -12.15
N ILE A 228 -48.13 24.47 -11.57
CA ILE A 228 -48.86 25.28 -10.57
C ILE A 228 -49.92 24.57 -9.70
N ARG A 229 -49.61 24.42 -8.41
CA ARG A 229 -50.51 24.83 -7.31
C ARG A 229 -49.72 24.99 -6.00
N GLN A 230 -49.98 26.13 -5.35
CA GLN A 230 -49.42 26.55 -4.07
C GLN A 230 -50.03 25.78 -2.87
N VAL A 231 -49.37 25.98 -1.74
CA VAL A 231 -49.85 25.94 -0.33
C VAL A 231 -49.43 24.70 0.46
N GLY A 232 -48.46 24.93 1.37
CA GLY A 232 -48.29 24.20 2.62
C GLY A 232 -47.39 22.97 2.56
N ALA A 233 -46.07 23.15 2.65
CA ALA A 233 -45.15 22.06 2.98
C ALA A 233 -44.25 22.46 4.16
N PRO A 234 -44.08 21.58 5.16
CA PRO A 234 -43.29 21.86 6.36
C PRO A 234 -41.81 21.99 5.99
N GLU A 235 -41.08 22.80 6.75
CA GLU A 235 -39.63 22.91 6.69
C GLU A 235 -39.00 21.52 6.78
N ILE A 236 -38.61 20.97 5.62
CA ILE A 236 -37.70 19.83 5.55
C ILE A 236 -36.35 20.41 5.94
N GLY A 237 -36.01 20.27 7.22
CA GLY A 237 -34.69 20.55 7.74
C GLY A 237 -33.65 19.94 6.81
N SER A 238 -32.77 20.79 6.30
CA SER A 238 -31.58 20.39 5.59
C SER A 238 -30.81 19.42 6.49
N LEU A 239 -30.93 18.12 6.22
CA LEU A 239 -30.04 17.12 6.77
C LEU A 239 -28.62 17.60 6.45
N PRO A 240 -27.73 17.76 7.44
CA PRO A 240 -26.36 18.08 7.16
C PRO A 240 -25.87 17.01 6.19
N ILE A 241 -25.45 17.44 5.00
CA ILE A 241 -24.62 16.63 4.13
C ILE A 241 -23.34 16.47 4.94
N THR A 242 -23.33 15.48 5.82
CA THR A 242 -22.10 14.99 6.42
C THR A 242 -21.30 14.54 5.23
N ASP A 243 -20.31 15.34 4.85
CA ASP A 243 -19.21 14.96 3.97
C ASP A 243 -18.61 13.68 4.56
N GLY A 244 -19.21 12.56 4.17
CA GLY A 244 -18.86 11.25 4.69
C GLY A 244 -17.44 11.03 4.23
N THR A 245 -16.50 11.02 5.17
CA THR A 245 -15.11 10.75 4.89
C THR A 245 -15.05 9.48 4.03
N PRO A 246 -14.42 9.54 2.85
CA PRO A 246 -14.43 8.43 1.91
C PRO A 246 -13.89 7.18 2.60
N ARG A 247 -14.74 6.15 2.72
CA ARG A 247 -14.41 4.91 3.43
C ARG A 247 -13.73 3.90 2.52
N GLY A 248 -12.54 3.47 2.87
CA GLY A 248 -11.90 2.31 2.24
C GLY A 248 -10.37 2.33 2.30
N LEU A 249 -9.78 1.34 1.63
CA LEU A 249 -8.34 1.16 1.54
C LEU A 249 -7.65 2.32 0.80
N LYS A 250 -6.72 3.00 1.48
CA LYS A 250 -5.94 4.12 0.90
C LYS A 250 -4.63 3.69 0.29
N SER A 251 -3.97 2.71 0.90
CA SER A 251 -2.69 2.18 0.44
C SER A 251 -2.73 0.66 0.42
N PHE A 252 -2.21 0.06 -0.65
CA PHE A 252 -2.08 -1.38 -0.80
C PHE A 252 -0.67 -1.72 -1.29
N GLU A 253 0.10 -2.41 -0.46
CA GLU A 253 1.43 -2.93 -0.78
C GLU A 253 1.37 -4.45 -0.91
N ILE A 254 1.55 -4.97 -2.12
CA ILE A 254 1.49 -6.40 -2.41
C ILE A 254 2.89 -6.89 -2.71
N HIS A 255 3.54 -7.46 -1.70
CA HIS A 255 4.86 -8.07 -1.79
C HIS A 255 4.84 -9.60 -1.74
N SER A 256 3.73 -10.19 -2.18
CA SER A 256 3.60 -11.62 -2.32
C SER A 256 2.86 -11.97 -3.60
N PRO A 257 3.37 -12.90 -4.42
CA PRO A 257 2.63 -13.36 -5.60
C PRO A 257 1.35 -14.12 -5.22
N LEU A 258 1.25 -14.62 -3.98
CA LEU A 258 0.05 -15.30 -3.49
C LEU A 258 -1.20 -14.45 -3.59
N ALA A 259 -1.10 -13.13 -3.46
CA ALA A 259 -2.26 -12.24 -3.58
C ALA A 259 -2.94 -12.36 -4.96
N PHE A 260 -2.23 -12.81 -6.00
CA PHE A 260 -2.79 -13.01 -7.33
C PHE A 260 -2.97 -14.49 -7.69
N HIS A 261 -2.88 -15.40 -6.71
CA HIS A 261 -3.30 -16.80 -6.90
C HIS A 261 -4.76 -16.84 -7.37
N THR A 262 -5.11 -17.73 -8.29
CA THR A 262 -6.43 -17.79 -8.97
C THR A 262 -7.62 -17.70 -8.02
N GLU A 263 -7.55 -18.37 -6.87
CA GLU A 263 -8.60 -18.35 -5.84
C GLU A 263 -8.69 -17.05 -5.00
N LEU A 264 -7.57 -16.32 -4.89
CA LEU A 264 -7.48 -15.06 -4.13
C LEU A 264 -7.69 -13.85 -5.04
N PHE A 265 -7.36 -14.01 -6.32
CA PHE A 265 -7.34 -12.96 -7.31
C PHE A 265 -8.65 -12.17 -7.38
N PRO A 266 -9.87 -12.76 -7.34
CA PRO A 266 -11.10 -11.99 -7.30
C PRO A 266 -11.21 -11.00 -6.13
N GLN A 267 -10.77 -11.41 -4.93
CA GLN A 267 -10.83 -10.53 -3.74
C GLN A 267 -9.73 -9.48 -3.78
N THR A 268 -8.53 -9.85 -4.20
CA THR A 268 -7.41 -8.91 -4.39
C THR A 268 -7.76 -7.86 -5.45
N LEU A 269 -8.34 -8.29 -6.58
CA LEU A 269 -8.78 -7.40 -7.65
C LEU A 269 -9.90 -6.46 -7.18
N ARG A 270 -10.84 -6.98 -6.38
CA ARG A 270 -11.87 -6.16 -5.75
C ARG A 270 -11.28 -5.10 -4.81
N ALA A 271 -10.30 -5.47 -4.00
CA ALA A 271 -9.61 -4.55 -3.10
C ALA A 271 -8.82 -3.48 -3.87
N LEU A 272 -8.10 -3.88 -4.93
CA LEU A 272 -7.32 -2.97 -5.78
C LEU A 272 -8.22 -1.97 -6.52
N ASN A 273 -9.33 -2.45 -7.08
CA ASN A 273 -10.30 -1.61 -7.78
C ASN A 273 -11.30 -0.92 -6.82
N GLY A 274 -11.04 -0.96 -5.51
CA GLY A 274 -11.75 -0.17 -4.53
C GLY A 274 -11.54 1.32 -4.83
N GLY A 275 -12.61 2.11 -4.89
CA GLY A 275 -12.59 3.48 -5.42
C GLY A 275 -11.73 4.51 -4.67
N TYR A 276 -11.03 4.13 -3.60
CA TYR A 276 -10.30 5.05 -2.70
C TYR A 276 -8.80 4.80 -2.60
N LEU A 277 -8.28 3.84 -3.36
CA LEU A 277 -6.86 3.50 -3.33
C LEU A 277 -6.04 4.61 -4.01
N THR A 278 -5.16 5.26 -3.25
CA THR A 278 -4.28 6.34 -3.73
C THR A 278 -2.83 5.89 -3.88
N LYS A 279 -2.41 4.86 -3.14
CA LYS A 279 -1.05 4.31 -3.20
C LYS A 279 -1.06 2.81 -3.48
N LEU A 280 -0.37 2.38 -4.52
CA LEU A 280 -0.17 0.97 -4.86
C LEU A 280 1.32 0.65 -4.97
N SER A 281 1.78 -0.35 -4.22
CA SER A 281 3.12 -0.92 -4.37
C SER A 281 3.03 -2.38 -4.77
N LEU A 282 3.76 -2.78 -5.81
CA LEU A 282 3.82 -4.15 -6.31
C LEU A 282 5.25 -4.69 -6.17
N ARG A 283 5.36 -5.87 -5.54
CA ARG A 283 6.57 -6.71 -5.41
C ARG A 283 6.21 -8.18 -5.68
N ALA A 284 5.83 -8.50 -6.89
CA ALA A 284 5.54 -9.87 -7.27
C ALA A 284 6.18 -10.21 -8.62
N SER A 285 7.08 -11.19 -8.60
CA SER A 285 7.56 -11.81 -9.84
C SER A 285 6.40 -12.59 -10.45
N MET A 286 5.83 -12.08 -11.56
CA MET A 286 4.79 -12.77 -12.32
C MET A 286 5.08 -12.68 -13.79
N SER A 287 4.90 -13.79 -14.49
CA SER A 287 4.91 -13.81 -15.95
C SER A 287 3.68 -13.11 -16.56
N ASP A 288 2.61 -12.94 -15.80
CA ASP A 288 1.28 -12.65 -16.34
C ASP A 288 0.79 -11.23 -16.10
N TRP A 289 1.72 -10.28 -15.89
CA TRP A 289 1.37 -8.87 -15.74
C TRP A 289 0.57 -8.31 -16.92
N SER A 290 0.82 -8.81 -18.13
CA SER A 290 0.03 -8.50 -19.33
C SER A 290 -1.46 -8.85 -19.20
N ARG A 291 -1.82 -9.81 -18.33
CA ARG A 291 -3.21 -10.19 -18.03
C ARG A 291 -3.76 -9.46 -16.81
N ILE A 292 -2.92 -9.20 -15.80
CA ILE A 292 -3.34 -8.58 -14.54
C ILE A 292 -3.54 -7.07 -14.70
N LEU A 293 -2.56 -6.37 -15.27
CA LEU A 293 -2.57 -4.90 -15.34
C LEU A 293 -3.78 -4.32 -16.09
N PRO A 294 -4.30 -4.92 -17.19
CA PRO A 294 -5.52 -4.44 -17.83
C PRO A 294 -6.77 -4.50 -16.95
N LEU A 295 -6.79 -5.39 -15.95
CA LEU A 295 -7.92 -5.55 -15.03
C LEU A 295 -7.89 -4.53 -13.88
N LEU A 296 -6.77 -3.82 -13.70
CA LEU A 296 -6.63 -2.78 -12.69
C LEU A 296 -7.16 -1.44 -13.21
N SER A 297 -8.10 -0.88 -12.45
CA SER A 297 -8.76 0.40 -12.68
C SER A 297 -8.86 1.11 -11.33
N ILE A 298 -7.91 2.02 -11.08
CA ILE A 298 -7.70 2.66 -9.78
C ILE A 298 -7.74 4.20 -9.97
N PRO A 299 -8.92 4.81 -10.16
CA PRO A 299 -9.01 6.20 -10.65
C PRO A 299 -8.28 7.24 -9.80
N LEU A 300 -8.17 7.01 -8.49
CA LEU A 300 -7.53 7.93 -7.54
C LEU A 300 -6.04 7.64 -7.29
N LEU A 301 -5.43 6.74 -8.06
CA LEU A 301 -4.03 6.35 -7.88
C LEU A 301 -3.08 7.53 -8.12
N SER A 302 -2.46 8.02 -7.05
CA SER A 302 -1.48 9.11 -7.07
C SER A 302 -0.05 8.62 -6.90
N GLU A 303 0.17 7.50 -6.20
CA GLU A 303 1.47 6.92 -5.96
C GLU A 303 1.52 5.47 -6.47
N PHE A 304 2.45 5.18 -7.38
CA PHE A 304 2.65 3.84 -7.91
C PHE A 304 4.10 3.42 -7.79
N ASN A 305 4.34 2.29 -7.11
CA ASN A 305 5.67 1.74 -6.89
C ASN A 305 5.77 0.31 -7.46
N VAL A 306 6.78 0.08 -8.30
CA VAL A 306 7.23 -1.24 -8.73
C VAL A 306 8.56 -1.51 -8.08
N SER A 307 8.52 -2.32 -7.03
CA SER A 307 9.69 -2.66 -6.24
C SER A 307 10.48 -3.84 -6.85
N ALA A 308 11.60 -4.19 -6.19
CA ALA A 308 12.50 -5.26 -6.60
C ALA A 308 11.77 -6.56 -6.97
N ASP A 309 12.31 -7.34 -7.90
CA ASP A 309 11.83 -8.69 -8.24
C ASP A 309 10.53 -8.77 -9.07
N CYS A 310 9.91 -7.65 -9.46
CA CYS A 310 8.65 -7.68 -10.23
C CYS A 310 8.80 -8.20 -11.68
N ASN A 311 10.02 -8.20 -12.26
CA ASN A 311 10.30 -8.54 -13.66
C ASN A 311 9.30 -7.95 -14.67
N LEU A 312 8.71 -6.79 -14.36
CA LEU A 312 7.60 -6.23 -15.11
C LEU A 312 8.12 -5.54 -16.37
N PRO A 313 7.78 -6.01 -17.58
CA PRO A 313 8.18 -5.34 -18.81
C PRO A 313 7.47 -3.98 -18.93
N PHE A 314 8.22 -2.94 -19.31
CA PHE A 314 7.63 -1.61 -19.51
C PHE A 314 6.49 -1.60 -20.55
N ARG A 315 6.53 -2.52 -21.53
CA ARG A 315 5.48 -2.70 -22.55
C ARG A 315 4.12 -2.99 -21.92
N ASP A 316 4.09 -3.82 -20.87
CA ASP A 316 2.85 -4.20 -20.18
C ASP A 316 2.42 -3.12 -19.19
N LEU A 317 3.39 -2.41 -18.59
CA LEU A 317 3.13 -1.31 -17.66
C LEU A 317 2.59 -0.04 -18.34
N SER A 318 3.07 0.28 -19.54
CA SER A 318 2.72 1.54 -20.22
C SER A 318 1.21 1.76 -20.40
N PRO A 319 0.42 0.76 -20.89
CA PRO A 319 -1.03 0.89 -20.96
C PRO A 319 -1.69 1.12 -19.60
N PHE A 320 -1.14 0.58 -18.52
CA PHE A 320 -1.63 0.84 -17.16
C PHE A 320 -1.37 2.28 -16.76
N LEU A 321 -0.14 2.79 -16.92
CA LEU A 321 0.20 4.19 -16.58
C LEU A 321 -0.64 5.18 -17.40
N LEU A 322 -0.93 4.88 -18.66
CA LEU A 322 -1.78 5.71 -19.52
C LEU A 322 -3.20 5.91 -18.98
N ARG A 323 -3.77 4.90 -18.30
CA ARG A 323 -5.10 4.98 -17.71
C ARG A 323 -5.14 5.73 -16.37
N HIS A 324 -3.98 5.97 -15.77
CA HIS A 324 -3.83 6.53 -14.43
C HIS A 324 -3.07 7.87 -14.48
N SER A 325 -3.66 8.86 -15.15
CA SER A 325 -3.07 10.20 -15.32
C SER A 325 -2.96 11.02 -14.04
N SER A 326 -3.57 10.55 -12.95
CA SER A 326 -3.51 11.12 -11.59
C SER A 326 -2.20 10.85 -10.85
N ILE A 327 -1.35 9.95 -11.36
CA ILE A 327 -0.07 9.60 -10.71
C ILE A 327 0.85 10.83 -10.63
N THR A 328 1.22 11.19 -9.41
CA THR A 328 2.21 12.23 -9.08
C THR A 328 3.56 11.63 -8.68
N HIS A 329 3.56 10.42 -8.08
CA HIS A 329 4.78 9.72 -7.67
C HIS A 329 4.89 8.37 -8.34
N LEU A 330 5.98 8.15 -9.07
CA LEU A 330 6.23 6.93 -9.82
C LEU A 330 7.59 6.34 -9.47
N ASP A 331 7.62 5.12 -8.94
CA ASP A 331 8.86 4.39 -8.66
C ASP A 331 8.97 3.14 -9.56
N LEU A 332 10.01 3.11 -10.38
CA LEU A 332 10.32 2.11 -11.42
C LEU A 332 11.63 1.38 -11.08
N TYR A 333 11.82 1.02 -9.81
CA TYR A 333 13.06 0.42 -9.29
C TYR A 333 13.52 -0.80 -10.10
N PHE A 334 12.60 -1.70 -10.47
CA PHE A 334 12.93 -3.00 -11.07
C PHE A 334 12.16 -3.30 -12.36
N ILE A 335 12.21 -2.36 -13.31
CA ILE A 335 11.62 -2.56 -14.63
C ILE A 335 12.70 -3.03 -15.60
N ILE A 336 12.42 -4.16 -16.26
CA ILE A 336 13.28 -4.67 -17.32
C ILE A 336 13.12 -3.72 -18.52
N PRO A 337 14.21 -3.10 -19.02
CA PRO A 337 14.16 -2.29 -20.21
C PRO A 337 13.79 -3.19 -21.39
N GLY A 338 12.54 -3.14 -21.83
CA GLY A 338 12.08 -3.95 -22.96
C GLY A 338 12.92 -3.71 -24.22
N LEU A 339 13.07 -4.73 -25.05
CA LEU A 339 13.59 -4.62 -26.42
C LEU A 339 12.52 -3.95 -27.29
N GLY A 340 12.35 -2.63 -27.17
CA GLY A 340 11.40 -1.92 -28.00
C GLY A 340 11.27 -0.44 -27.66
N PRO A 341 11.19 0.45 -28.66
CA PRO A 341 10.87 1.84 -28.47
C PRO A 341 9.37 1.99 -28.14
N THR A 342 8.98 1.85 -26.89
CA THR A 342 7.64 2.30 -26.47
C THR A 342 7.71 3.81 -26.29
N MET A 343 7.28 4.59 -27.29
CA MET A 343 7.13 6.03 -27.10
C MET A 343 5.86 6.28 -26.27
N PRO A 344 5.97 6.94 -25.10
CA PRO A 344 4.77 7.42 -24.43
C PRO A 344 4.07 8.42 -25.36
N PRO A 345 2.73 8.33 -25.53
CA PRO A 345 1.99 9.31 -26.32
C PRO A 345 1.99 10.67 -25.60
N ALA A 346 1.60 11.72 -26.33
CA ALA A 346 1.43 13.05 -25.74
C ALA A 346 0.43 12.99 -24.57
N GLY A 347 0.74 13.72 -23.48
CA GLY A 347 -0.07 13.71 -22.27
C GLY A 347 0.11 12.49 -21.37
N PHE A 348 1.20 11.73 -21.52
CA PHE A 348 1.55 10.64 -20.61
C PHE A 348 1.94 11.18 -19.22
N LEU A 349 1.14 10.83 -18.20
CA LEU A 349 1.33 11.24 -16.79
C LEU A 349 1.55 12.76 -16.61
N PRO A 350 0.55 13.60 -16.96
CA PRO A 350 0.72 15.05 -16.99
C PRO A 350 0.91 15.66 -15.58
N ARG A 351 0.57 14.91 -14.53
CA ARG A 351 0.71 15.32 -13.12
C ARG A 351 1.97 14.77 -12.44
N LEU A 352 2.84 14.07 -13.18
CA LEU A 352 4.03 13.46 -12.59
C LEU A 352 4.95 14.53 -12.00
N GLU A 353 5.24 14.37 -10.72
CA GLU A 353 6.01 15.29 -9.88
C GLU A 353 7.34 14.68 -9.44
N VAL A 354 7.28 13.41 -9.03
CA VAL A 354 8.41 12.63 -8.54
C VAL A 354 8.53 11.35 -9.36
N ILE A 355 9.71 11.13 -9.94
CA ILE A 355 10.04 9.85 -10.58
C ILE A 355 11.28 9.23 -9.97
N ARG A 356 11.21 7.93 -9.69
CA ARG A 356 12.33 7.11 -9.26
C ARG A 356 12.47 5.91 -10.18
N GLY A 357 13.69 5.45 -10.42
CA GLY A 357 13.87 4.20 -11.17
C GLY A 357 15.27 3.96 -11.73
N ASN A 358 15.39 2.83 -12.43
CA ASN A 358 16.64 2.43 -13.04
C ASN A 358 17.09 3.45 -14.12
N PRO A 359 18.38 3.86 -14.16
CA PRO A 359 18.88 4.84 -15.13
C PRO A 359 18.53 4.52 -16.59
N VAL A 360 18.52 3.24 -16.97
CA VAL A 360 18.19 2.83 -18.35
C VAL A 360 16.71 3.08 -18.66
N CYS A 361 15.83 2.78 -17.71
CA CYS A 361 14.40 3.03 -17.86
C CYS A 361 14.12 4.55 -17.90
N LEU A 362 14.67 5.30 -16.95
CA LEU A 362 14.50 6.74 -16.86
C LEU A 362 15.09 7.49 -18.05
N SER A 363 16.27 7.10 -18.53
CA SER A 363 16.87 7.73 -19.72
C SER A 363 15.97 7.59 -20.95
N ARG A 364 15.34 6.42 -21.17
CA ARG A 364 14.40 6.23 -22.27
C ARG A 364 13.12 7.03 -22.10
N LEU A 365 12.62 7.13 -20.86
CA LEU A 365 11.39 7.85 -20.56
C LEU A 365 11.57 9.38 -20.66
N LEU A 366 12.72 9.90 -20.21
CA LEU A 366 13.03 11.33 -20.18
C LEU A 366 13.57 11.88 -21.51
N SER A 367 14.31 11.07 -22.29
CA SER A 367 14.99 11.54 -23.52
C SER A 367 14.07 11.88 -24.69
N ARG A 368 12.79 11.50 -24.62
CA ARG A 368 11.97 11.38 -25.83
C ARG A 368 11.09 12.59 -26.14
N GLN A 369 10.73 13.43 -25.18
CA GLN A 369 9.97 14.67 -25.40
C GLN A 369 10.11 15.64 -24.20
N ARG A 370 10.44 16.90 -24.47
CA ARG A 370 10.69 17.95 -23.46
C ARG A 370 9.48 18.26 -22.58
N ASP A 371 8.28 18.12 -23.13
CA ASP A 371 7.04 18.59 -22.49
C ASP A 371 6.18 17.46 -21.88
N LEU A 372 6.68 16.22 -21.82
CA LEU A 372 5.90 15.08 -21.31
C LEU A 372 5.50 15.23 -19.84
N PHE A 373 6.41 15.73 -19.01
CA PHE A 373 6.23 15.81 -17.56
C PHE A 373 6.38 17.27 -17.10
N PRO A 374 5.36 18.11 -17.28
CA PRO A 374 5.47 19.55 -17.02
C PRO A 374 5.67 19.88 -15.53
N ASN A 375 5.25 19.00 -14.63
CA ASN A 375 5.31 19.21 -13.17
C ASN A 375 6.48 18.48 -12.50
N LEU A 376 7.33 17.80 -13.28
CA LEU A 376 8.41 16.98 -12.74
C LEU A 376 9.46 17.86 -12.06
N HIS A 377 9.62 17.67 -10.77
CA HIS A 377 10.55 18.43 -9.93
C HIS A 377 11.47 17.53 -9.10
N SER A 378 11.29 16.21 -9.12
CA SER A 378 12.20 15.28 -8.45
C SER A 378 12.48 14.05 -9.31
N VAL A 379 13.77 13.74 -9.50
CA VAL A 379 14.27 12.58 -10.23
C VAL A 379 15.26 11.84 -9.34
N ALA A 380 14.94 10.61 -8.96
CA ALA A 380 15.81 9.76 -8.16
C ALA A 380 16.23 8.53 -8.96
N LEU A 381 17.53 8.33 -9.13
CA LEU A 381 18.04 7.12 -9.75
C LEU A 381 18.07 5.99 -8.73
N THR A 382 17.99 4.75 -9.21
CA THR A 382 18.11 3.57 -8.37
C THR A 382 19.36 2.80 -8.73
N ASP A 383 20.00 2.24 -7.72
CA ASP A 383 21.20 1.46 -7.88
C ASP A 383 20.89 0.13 -8.61
N PRO A 384 21.55 -0.18 -9.73
CA PRO A 384 21.40 -1.47 -10.40
C PRO A 384 21.97 -2.58 -9.53
N MET A 385 21.10 -3.39 -8.90
CA MET A 385 21.48 -4.46 -7.96
C MET A 385 22.60 -5.40 -8.42
N HIS A 386 22.79 -5.62 -9.73
CA HIS A 386 23.74 -6.62 -10.26
C HIS A 386 24.42 -6.24 -11.59
N GLY A 387 24.61 -4.95 -11.89
CA GLY A 387 25.19 -4.55 -13.17
C GLY A 387 26.06 -3.31 -13.10
N ALA A 388 27.04 -3.23 -14.01
CA ALA A 388 27.81 -2.01 -14.22
C ALA A 388 26.85 -0.83 -14.41
N PHE A 389 27.08 0.23 -13.65
CA PHE A 389 26.28 1.44 -13.74
C PHE A 389 26.33 1.96 -15.19
N GLN A 390 25.18 2.06 -15.85
CA GLN A 390 25.13 2.45 -17.26
C GLN A 390 25.36 3.96 -17.40
N LEU A 391 26.64 4.34 -17.40
CA LEU A 391 27.14 5.71 -17.52
C LEU A 391 26.47 6.51 -18.65
N GLY A 392 26.26 5.87 -19.81
CA GLY A 392 25.59 6.49 -20.95
C GLY A 392 24.12 6.84 -20.69
N ALA A 393 23.42 6.03 -19.88
CA ALA A 393 22.04 6.32 -19.49
C ALA A 393 21.96 7.54 -18.56
N LEU A 394 22.89 7.65 -17.60
CA LEU A 394 22.99 8.83 -16.73
C LEU A 394 23.26 10.10 -17.55
N GLY A 395 24.23 10.08 -18.47
CA GLY A 395 24.50 11.22 -19.35
C GLY A 395 23.28 11.64 -20.18
N ASN A 396 22.51 10.67 -20.69
CA ASN A 396 21.25 10.96 -21.39
C ASN A 396 20.19 11.59 -20.46
N ILE A 397 20.08 11.14 -19.21
CA ILE A 397 19.18 11.74 -18.22
C ILE A 397 19.59 13.19 -17.97
N LEU A 398 20.87 13.45 -17.68
CA LEU A 398 21.36 14.79 -17.42
C LEU A 398 21.08 15.73 -18.59
N ARG A 399 21.36 15.32 -19.84
CA ARG A 399 20.99 16.08 -21.05
C ARG A 399 19.49 16.32 -21.16
N SER A 400 18.67 15.34 -20.80
CA SER A 400 17.21 15.48 -20.82
C SER A 400 16.69 16.44 -19.75
N LEU A 401 17.37 16.52 -18.60
CA LEU A 401 17.04 17.46 -17.53
C LEU A 401 17.52 18.88 -17.86
N ALA A 402 18.70 19.02 -18.48
CA ALA A 402 19.26 20.27 -18.99
C ALA A 402 18.30 20.98 -19.95
N ASP A 403 17.64 20.20 -20.82
CA ASP A 403 16.73 20.69 -21.83
C ASP A 403 15.37 21.21 -21.29
N ARG A 404 15.08 21.00 -20.01
CA ARG A 404 13.79 21.39 -19.40
C ARG A 404 13.79 22.87 -19.09
N LYS A 405 12.83 23.62 -19.60
CA LYS A 405 12.79 25.09 -19.44
C LYS A 405 12.14 25.58 -18.14
N ARG A 406 11.66 24.69 -17.27
CA ARG A 406 10.81 25.04 -16.12
C ARG A 406 11.03 24.14 -14.92
N GLY A 407 10.88 24.75 -13.75
CA GLY A 407 10.90 24.05 -12.47
C GLY A 407 12.26 24.00 -11.83
N THR A 408 12.26 23.83 -10.52
CA THR A 408 13.43 23.41 -9.76
C THR A 408 13.42 21.88 -9.74
N ILE A 409 14.54 21.26 -10.08
CA ILE A 409 14.71 19.82 -10.07
C ILE A 409 15.58 19.42 -8.89
N HIS A 410 15.08 18.47 -8.10
CA HIS A 410 15.83 17.67 -7.17
C HIS A 410 16.34 16.42 -7.91
N LEU A 411 17.65 16.23 -7.94
CA LEU A 411 18.29 15.07 -8.56
C LEU A 411 18.99 14.23 -7.50
N SER A 412 18.56 12.99 -7.29
CA SER A 412 19.20 12.03 -6.39
C SER A 412 19.88 10.92 -7.19
N ILE A 413 21.16 10.68 -6.95
CA ILE A 413 21.95 9.67 -7.65
C ILE A 413 22.66 8.76 -6.63
N PRO A 414 22.24 7.50 -6.48
CA PRO A 414 22.99 6.50 -5.74
C PRO A 414 24.06 5.86 -6.61
N PHE A 415 25.22 5.61 -6.02
CA PHE A 415 26.32 4.88 -6.62
C PHE A 415 26.81 3.79 -5.66
N SER A 416 26.80 2.55 -6.13
CA SER A 416 27.38 1.40 -5.44
C SER A 416 28.78 1.04 -5.94
N ASP A 417 29.04 1.26 -7.23
CA ASP A 417 30.33 0.97 -7.87
C ASP A 417 31.25 2.20 -7.87
N VAL A 418 32.21 2.19 -6.96
CA VAL A 418 33.22 3.24 -6.80
C VAL A 418 34.08 3.39 -8.07
N THR A 419 34.40 2.29 -8.75
CA THR A 419 35.34 2.31 -9.88
C THR A 419 34.70 2.98 -11.10
N GLY A 420 33.49 2.55 -11.47
CA GLY A 420 32.76 3.14 -12.59
C GLY A 420 32.44 4.62 -12.38
N LEU A 421 32.26 5.05 -11.13
CA LEU A 421 31.95 6.43 -10.79
C LEU A 421 33.12 7.39 -11.03
N THR A 422 34.35 7.02 -10.66
CA THR A 422 35.54 7.86 -10.92
C THR A 422 35.74 8.08 -12.41
N GLU A 423 35.63 7.01 -13.20
CA GLU A 423 35.72 7.09 -14.66
C GLU A 423 34.62 7.98 -15.25
N TRP A 424 33.41 7.90 -14.69
CA TRP A 424 32.30 8.72 -15.12
C TRP A 424 32.50 10.20 -14.83
N PHE A 425 32.90 10.59 -13.61
CA PHE A 425 33.17 12.00 -13.31
C PHE A 425 34.27 12.56 -14.21
N PHE A 426 35.32 11.77 -14.47
CA PHE A 426 36.38 12.15 -15.40
C PHE A 426 35.82 12.42 -16.81
N LYS A 427 34.98 11.53 -17.33
CA LYS A 427 34.32 11.72 -18.64
C LYS A 427 33.33 12.88 -18.65
N ALA A 428 32.49 12.99 -17.62
CA ALA A 428 31.49 14.05 -17.49
C ALA A 428 32.11 15.44 -17.36
N ARG A 429 33.34 15.54 -16.85
CA ARG A 429 34.13 16.78 -16.85
C ARG A 429 34.50 17.25 -18.26
N LEU A 430 34.75 16.33 -19.19
CA LEU A 430 35.13 16.67 -20.57
C LEU A 430 33.94 17.14 -21.40
N GLU A 431 32.73 16.69 -21.05
CA GLU A 431 31.47 17.03 -21.73
C GLU A 431 30.42 17.53 -20.74
N PRO A 432 30.60 18.73 -20.15
CA PRO A 432 29.67 19.24 -19.15
C PRO A 432 28.29 19.48 -19.77
N CYS A 433 27.25 18.99 -19.09
CA CYS A 433 25.85 19.27 -19.42
C CYS A 433 25.36 20.42 -18.52
N SER A 434 24.73 21.45 -19.08
CA SER A 434 24.18 22.55 -18.27
C SER A 434 23.03 22.03 -17.41
N LEU A 435 23.15 22.02 -16.08
CA LEU A 435 22.06 21.61 -15.17
C LEU A 435 21.44 22.81 -14.48
N ASP A 436 21.10 23.86 -15.24
CA ASP A 436 20.66 25.15 -14.70
C ASP A 436 19.39 25.07 -13.83
N TYR A 437 18.62 24.01 -14.00
CA TYR A 437 17.37 23.77 -13.28
C TYR A 437 17.52 22.85 -12.07
N VAL A 438 18.69 22.23 -11.87
CA VAL A 438 18.94 21.36 -10.72
C VAL A 438 19.41 22.21 -9.55
N LYS A 439 18.53 22.47 -8.58
CA LYS A 439 18.89 23.24 -7.37
C LYS A 439 19.28 22.37 -6.19
N LYS A 440 18.79 21.13 -6.14
CA LYS A 440 19.15 20.16 -5.10
C LYS A 440 19.77 18.95 -5.77
N LEU A 441 21.01 18.64 -5.39
CA LEU A 441 21.74 17.48 -5.86
C LEU A 441 22.05 16.57 -4.67
N GLU A 442 21.51 15.36 -4.68
CA GLU A 442 21.79 14.33 -3.69
C GLU A 442 22.65 13.24 -4.32
N ILE A 443 23.79 12.95 -3.71
CA ILE A 443 24.72 11.91 -4.13
C ILE A 443 24.86 10.92 -2.97
N ILE A 444 24.52 9.67 -3.22
CA ILE A 444 24.59 8.59 -2.22
C ILE A 444 25.71 7.65 -2.65
N ALA A 445 26.92 7.85 -2.13
CA ALA A 445 28.10 7.09 -2.54
C ALA A 445 29.17 7.03 -1.44
N SER A 446 29.95 5.95 -1.42
CA SER A 446 31.24 5.93 -0.73
C SER A 446 32.30 6.53 -1.66
N MET A 447 32.85 7.68 -1.29
CA MET A 447 33.82 8.41 -2.13
C MET A 447 35.26 8.22 -1.62
N SER A 448 36.17 7.82 -2.51
CA SER A 448 37.62 7.90 -2.25
C SER A 448 38.12 9.34 -2.39
N LEU A 449 39.33 9.62 -1.89
CA LEU A 449 39.97 10.94 -2.04
C LEU A 449 40.12 11.37 -3.51
N GLU A 450 40.55 10.46 -4.38
CA GLU A 450 40.70 10.73 -5.83
C GLU A 450 39.36 11.03 -6.50
N MET A 451 38.31 10.34 -6.08
CA MET A 451 36.96 10.57 -6.57
C MET A 451 36.42 11.93 -6.13
N CYS A 452 36.75 12.39 -4.92
CA CYS A 452 36.30 13.68 -4.41
C CYS A 452 36.73 14.83 -5.31
N ASP A 453 37.96 14.81 -5.83
CA ASP A 453 38.45 15.89 -6.71
C ASP A 453 37.74 15.88 -8.06
N SER A 454 37.54 14.69 -8.63
CA SER A 454 36.76 14.51 -9.87
C SER A 454 35.31 14.94 -9.69
N PHE A 455 34.70 14.58 -8.56
CA PHE A 455 33.36 14.97 -8.17
C PHE A 455 33.24 16.49 -8.00
N CYS A 456 34.14 17.13 -7.24
CA CYS A 456 34.08 18.57 -7.01
C CYS A 456 34.28 19.34 -8.33
N SER A 457 35.18 18.88 -9.19
CA SER A 457 35.36 19.45 -10.52
C SER A 457 34.12 19.31 -11.39
N TRP A 458 33.39 18.20 -11.30
CA TRP A 458 32.14 17.99 -12.02
C TRP A 458 31.02 18.88 -11.48
N VAL A 459 30.84 18.95 -10.15
CA VAL A 459 29.83 19.80 -9.50
C VAL A 459 30.06 21.29 -9.78
N SER A 460 31.32 21.71 -9.89
CA SER A 460 31.70 23.08 -10.28
C SER A 460 31.12 23.50 -11.63
N GLY A 461 30.68 22.55 -12.47
CA GLY A 461 29.96 22.81 -13.71
C GLY A 461 28.49 23.20 -13.54
N PHE A 462 27.95 23.21 -12.32
CA PHE A 462 26.54 23.49 -12.03
C PHE A 462 26.37 24.74 -11.14
N PRO A 463 26.49 25.95 -11.72
CA PRO A 463 26.54 27.17 -10.93
C PRO A 463 25.25 27.49 -10.13
N TYR A 464 24.13 26.86 -10.50
CA TYR A 464 22.81 27.09 -9.92
C TYR A 464 22.39 26.09 -8.83
N VAL A 465 23.25 25.12 -8.48
CA VAL A 465 22.98 24.19 -7.36
C VAL A 465 22.99 24.98 -6.06
N GLN A 466 21.92 24.85 -5.27
CA GLN A 466 21.72 25.52 -3.98
C GLN A 466 21.94 24.59 -2.79
N GLU A 467 21.58 23.33 -2.93
CA GLU A 467 21.73 22.31 -1.90
C GLU A 467 22.49 21.11 -2.47
N LEU A 468 23.55 20.70 -1.78
CA LEU A 468 24.31 19.49 -2.10
C LEU A 468 24.28 18.52 -0.93
N ASP A 469 23.62 17.37 -1.10
CA ASP A 469 23.52 16.31 -0.10
C ASP A 469 24.46 15.15 -0.45
N LEU A 470 25.54 14.98 0.31
CA LEU A 470 26.51 13.89 0.20
C LEU A 470 26.24 12.85 1.28
N MET A 471 25.41 11.86 0.93
CA MET A 471 25.03 10.78 1.82
C MET A 471 26.06 9.64 1.72
N GLN A 472 26.38 9.02 2.86
CA GLN A 472 27.34 7.90 2.99
C GLN A 472 28.81 8.23 2.73
N VAL A 473 29.15 9.51 2.53
CA VAL A 473 30.55 9.95 2.48
C VAL A 473 31.10 9.99 3.90
N VAL A 474 32.12 9.15 4.17
CA VAL A 474 32.90 9.18 5.43
C VAL A 474 34.24 9.84 5.15
N PRO A 475 34.44 11.10 5.58
CA PRO A 475 35.75 11.74 5.58
C PRO A 475 36.79 10.92 6.35
N GLU A 476 37.86 10.46 5.71
CA GLU A 476 39.02 9.93 6.43
C GLU A 476 39.77 11.04 7.18
N ASP A 477 39.86 12.24 6.58
CA ASP A 477 40.44 13.43 7.20
C ASP A 477 39.51 14.65 7.04
N SER A 478 39.07 15.18 8.18
CA SER A 478 38.24 16.38 8.25
C SER A 478 38.88 17.63 7.63
N LYS A 479 40.22 17.76 7.65
CA LYS A 479 40.92 18.94 7.13
C LYS A 479 40.88 19.00 5.61
N ILE A 480 41.09 17.85 4.96
CA ILE A 480 41.04 17.74 3.50
C ILE A 480 39.63 18.09 2.99
N TRP A 481 38.60 17.68 3.73
CA TRP A 481 37.22 18.00 3.37
C TRP A 481 36.89 19.47 3.48
N ILE A 482 37.37 20.18 4.51
CA ILE A 482 37.13 21.62 4.67
C ILE A 482 37.62 22.38 3.44
N TRP A 483 38.85 22.11 2.99
CA TRP A 483 39.42 22.77 1.81
C TRP A 483 38.60 22.49 0.53
N ARG A 484 38.12 21.26 0.33
CA ARG A 484 37.25 20.93 -0.82
C ARG A 484 35.89 21.61 -0.76
N LEU A 485 35.31 21.73 0.43
CA LEU A 485 34.06 22.48 0.63
C LEU A 485 34.26 23.95 0.28
N GLU A 486 35.37 24.57 0.70
CA GLU A 486 35.73 25.94 0.30
C GLU A 486 35.81 26.09 -1.22
N MET A 487 36.47 25.16 -1.91
CA MET A 487 36.53 25.14 -3.38
C MET A 487 35.14 25.05 -4.02
N LEU A 488 34.23 24.23 -3.47
CA LEU A 488 32.85 24.14 -3.96
C LEU A 488 32.07 25.44 -3.75
N TRP A 489 32.26 26.13 -2.62
CA TRP A 489 31.60 27.42 -2.37
C TRP A 489 32.05 28.52 -3.33
N ASP A 490 33.31 28.47 -3.75
CA ASP A 490 33.88 29.40 -4.73
C ASP A 490 33.41 29.09 -6.16
N SER A 491 33.31 27.80 -6.52
CA SER A 491 32.87 27.37 -7.85
C SER A 491 31.36 27.44 -8.07
N CYS A 492 30.55 27.24 -7.03
CA CYS A 492 29.09 27.19 -7.12
C CYS A 492 28.49 28.42 -6.43
N PRO A 493 28.28 29.53 -7.15
CA PRO A 493 27.90 30.81 -6.56
C PRO A 493 26.50 30.80 -5.93
N GLU A 494 25.61 29.90 -6.30
CA GLU A 494 24.28 29.77 -5.70
C GLU A 494 24.21 28.75 -4.56
N LEU A 495 25.29 28.03 -4.28
CA LEU A 495 25.31 27.01 -3.25
C LEU A 495 25.09 27.66 -1.88
N GLN A 496 24.10 27.17 -1.14
CA GLN A 496 23.69 27.65 0.19
C GLN A 496 24.02 26.66 1.29
N SER A 497 23.81 25.37 1.04
CA SER A 497 24.08 24.32 2.03
C SER A 497 24.73 23.08 1.40
N ILE A 498 25.67 22.49 2.13
CA ILE A 498 26.28 21.19 1.82
C ILE A 498 26.07 20.27 3.02
N ARG A 499 25.41 19.13 2.83
CA ARG A 499 25.27 18.10 3.85
C ARG A 499 26.29 16.99 3.58
N VAL A 500 27.03 16.58 4.60
CA VAL A 500 27.95 15.43 4.54
C VAL A 500 27.58 14.49 5.68
N GLY A 501 26.92 13.38 5.33
CA GLY A 501 26.31 12.47 6.30
C GLY A 501 25.31 13.19 7.21
N VAL A 502 25.61 13.26 8.50
CA VAL A 502 24.75 13.92 9.50
C VAL A 502 25.05 15.41 9.70
N LYS A 503 26.17 15.92 9.17
CA LYS A 503 26.58 17.32 9.34
C LYS A 503 26.09 18.17 8.17
N THR A 504 25.64 19.38 8.47
CA THR A 504 25.26 20.39 7.47
C THR A 504 26.18 21.59 7.60
N TYR A 505 26.81 21.96 6.50
CA TYR A 505 27.66 23.14 6.36
C TYR A 505 26.85 24.21 5.61
N GLN A 506 26.70 25.37 6.24
CA GLN A 506 26.07 26.53 5.61
C GLN A 506 27.15 27.39 4.95
N ARG A 507 26.79 28.06 3.86
CA ARG A 507 27.71 28.98 3.19
C ARG A 507 28.19 30.05 4.19
N PRO A 508 29.50 30.34 4.26
CA PRO A 508 30.00 31.45 5.05
C PRO A 508 29.35 32.76 4.60
N VAL A 509 28.70 33.46 5.52
CA VAL A 509 28.24 34.83 5.27
C VAL A 509 29.49 35.67 5.10
N LYS A 510 29.79 36.10 3.86
CA LYS A 510 30.88 37.05 3.63
C LYS A 510 30.56 38.28 4.46
N ALA A 511 31.36 38.54 5.49
CA ALA A 511 31.27 39.78 6.23
C ALA A 511 31.42 40.90 5.20
N VAL A 512 30.36 41.70 5.02
CA VAL A 512 30.38 42.87 4.16
C VAL A 512 31.46 43.77 4.75
N LYS A 513 32.62 43.82 4.08
CA LYS A 513 33.75 44.65 4.49
C LYS A 513 33.55 46.09 4.05
#